data_AF-A0A0B8QGF3-F1
#
_entry.id   AF-A0A0B8QGF3-F1
#
_cell.length_a   1.000
_cell.length_b   1.000
_cell.length_c   1.000
_cell.angle_alpha   90.00
_cell.angle_beta   90.00
_cell.angle_gamma   90.00
#
_symmetry.space_group_name_H-M   'P 1'
#
loop_
_entity.id
_entity.type
_entity.pdbx_description
1 polymer ?
#
loop_
_entity_poly.entity_id
_entity_poly.type
_entity_poly.pdbx_seq_one_letter_code
_entity_poly.pdbx_strand_id
1 'polypeptide(L)'
;MGIDLFAGPTETLVIADDKGCDPELAAADLLGQAEHGYNSPAVLLTNSEEFAKQTVLEIERQLTILPTAEVAGKAWEDYGQIIVCDSYEEMVQVADDIASEHVQVMTEDPKYFLDNMTNYGALFLGRETNVSYGDKCIGTNHTLPTNKAAKYTGGLWVGKFIKTCTYQRATEEASLKVGEYCSRLCALEGFAGHKEQADIRVRRYKKQSQEA
;
A
#
# COMPACT_ATOMS: atom_id res chain seq x y z
N MET A 1 13.10 3.80 -19.43
CA MET A 1 12.62 2.47 -19.02
C MET A 1 11.62 2.69 -17.89
N GLY A 2 10.48 1.98 -17.88
CA GLY A 2 9.61 2.00 -16.70
C GLY A 2 10.26 1.21 -15.56
N ILE A 3 10.07 1.67 -14.32
CA ILE A 3 10.39 0.93 -13.11
C ILE A 3 9.08 0.62 -12.38
N ASP A 4 9.06 -0.46 -11.62
CA ASP A 4 7.88 -0.96 -10.90
C ASP A 4 7.60 -0.16 -9.61
N LEU A 5 8.60 -0.03 -8.74
CA LEU A 5 8.52 0.60 -7.42
C LEU A 5 9.86 1.25 -7.04
N PHE A 6 9.83 2.20 -6.10
CA PHE A 6 11.04 2.62 -5.40
C PHE A 6 11.33 1.63 -4.27
N ALA A 7 12.55 1.09 -4.24
CA ALA A 7 12.96 0.15 -3.20
C ALA A 7 13.45 0.87 -1.95
N GLY A 8 13.09 0.34 -0.79
CA GLY A 8 13.64 0.62 0.53
C GLY A 8 13.93 -0.69 1.27
N PRO A 9 14.40 -0.62 2.53
CA PRO A 9 14.48 -1.79 3.39
C PRO A 9 13.10 -2.44 3.52
N THR A 10 13.07 -3.77 3.60
CA THR A 10 11.82 -4.52 3.82
C THR A 10 11.39 -4.39 5.28
N GLU A 11 10.10 -4.21 5.52
CA GLU A 11 9.55 -3.85 6.83
C GLU A 11 8.27 -4.63 7.16
N THR A 12 8.05 -4.87 8.46
CA THR A 12 6.81 -5.50 8.95
C THR A 12 6.21 -4.71 10.11
N LEU A 13 4.89 -4.72 10.17
CA LEU A 13 4.08 -4.25 11.28
C LEU A 13 3.21 -5.40 11.76
N VAL A 14 3.40 -5.82 13.01
CA VAL A 14 2.52 -6.75 13.71
C VAL A 14 1.56 -5.94 14.57
N ILE A 15 0.27 -6.02 14.27
CA ILE A 15 -0.82 -5.44 15.04
C ILE A 15 -1.44 -6.58 15.86
N ALA A 16 -1.28 -6.58 17.18
CA ALA A 16 -1.71 -7.70 18.02
C ALA A 16 -2.29 -7.25 19.36
N ASP A 17 -3.17 -8.07 19.91
CA ASP A 17 -3.66 -7.96 21.29
C ASP A 17 -3.51 -9.31 22.02
N ASP A 18 -3.75 -9.31 23.33
CA ASP A 18 -3.61 -10.47 24.20
C ASP A 18 -4.74 -11.51 24.08
N LYS A 19 -5.69 -11.29 23.17
CA LYS A 19 -6.84 -12.19 22.94
C LYS A 19 -6.74 -12.93 21.61
N GLY A 20 -6.26 -12.27 20.57
CA GLY A 20 -6.11 -12.79 19.22
C GLY A 20 -4.78 -13.49 18.97
N CYS A 21 -3.75 -13.17 19.76
CA CYS A 21 -2.39 -13.65 19.59
C CYS A 21 -1.75 -14.02 20.93
N ASP A 22 -0.69 -14.80 20.87
CA ASP A 22 0.22 -15.02 21.99
C ASP A 22 1.59 -14.34 21.72
N PRO A 23 2.33 -13.98 22.77
CA PRO A 23 3.61 -13.30 22.62
C PRO A 23 4.69 -14.10 21.86
N GLU A 24 4.65 -15.44 21.90
CA GLU A 24 5.62 -16.30 21.22
C GLU A 24 5.44 -16.20 19.70
N LEU A 25 4.19 -16.26 19.22
CA LEU A 25 3.87 -16.09 17.82
C LEU A 25 4.23 -14.69 17.30
N ALA A 26 3.87 -13.64 18.05
CA ALA A 26 4.21 -12.27 17.68
C ALA A 26 5.73 -12.04 17.59
N ALA A 27 6.50 -12.60 18.54
CA ALA A 27 7.95 -12.56 18.51
C ALA A 27 8.54 -13.29 17.29
N ALA A 28 7.99 -14.46 16.94
CA ALA A 28 8.44 -15.24 15.79
C ALA A 28 8.23 -14.48 14.48
N ASP A 29 7.08 -13.84 14.30
CA ASP A 29 6.74 -13.07 13.11
C ASP A 29 7.57 -11.78 12.98
N LEU A 30 7.88 -11.11 14.11
CA LEU A 30 8.79 -9.95 14.12
C LEU A 30 10.22 -10.37 13.73
N LEU A 31 10.73 -11.46 14.32
CA LEU A 31 12.06 -11.98 14.03
C LEU A 31 12.19 -12.54 12.61
N GLY A 32 11.11 -13.12 12.07
CA GLY A 32 11.04 -13.57 10.69
C GLY A 32 11.25 -12.44 9.67
N GLN A 33 10.83 -11.22 9.99
CA GLN A 33 11.18 -10.05 9.18
C GLN A 33 12.61 -9.56 9.46
N ALA A 34 12.99 -9.48 10.75
CA ALA A 34 14.28 -8.95 11.18
C ALA A 34 15.46 -9.73 10.56
N GLU A 35 15.30 -11.03 10.29
CA GLU A 35 16.34 -11.84 9.64
C GLU A 35 16.63 -11.50 8.17
N HIS A 36 15.77 -10.73 7.49
CA HIS A 36 16.00 -10.34 6.10
C HIS A 36 17.23 -9.44 5.92
N GLY A 37 17.65 -8.70 6.95
CA GLY A 37 18.82 -7.84 6.88
C GLY A 37 18.97 -6.93 8.09
N TYR A 38 20.20 -6.45 8.33
CA TYR A 38 20.56 -5.58 9.45
C TYR A 38 19.77 -4.27 9.54
N ASN A 39 19.10 -3.86 8.46
CA ASN A 39 18.32 -2.64 8.36
C ASN A 39 16.81 -2.90 8.18
N SER A 40 16.32 -4.10 8.47
CA SER A 40 14.90 -4.49 8.36
C SER A 40 14.12 -4.04 9.60
N PRO A 41 13.23 -3.04 9.50
CA PRO A 41 12.39 -2.62 10.62
C PRO A 41 11.32 -3.68 10.94
N ALA A 42 11.11 -3.90 12.23
CA ALA A 42 10.04 -4.76 12.73
C ALA A 42 9.32 -4.05 13.89
N VAL A 43 8.02 -3.79 13.72
CA VAL A 43 7.23 -3.01 14.68
C VAL A 43 6.11 -3.87 15.25
N LEU A 44 6.02 -3.95 16.57
CA LEU A 44 4.82 -4.39 17.27
C LEU A 44 3.95 -3.19 17.61
N LEU A 45 2.68 -3.27 17.27
CA LEU A 45 1.65 -2.32 17.65
C LEU A 45 0.58 -3.06 18.45
N THR A 46 0.35 -2.63 19.68
CA THR A 46 -0.58 -3.30 20.59
C THR A 46 -1.29 -2.29 21.49
N ASN A 47 -2.39 -2.70 22.12
CA ASN A 47 -3.06 -1.95 23.18
C ASN A 47 -2.87 -2.58 24.57
N SER A 48 -1.95 -3.55 24.70
CA SER A 48 -1.66 -4.23 25.97
C SER A 48 -0.18 -4.10 26.33
N GLU A 49 0.11 -3.34 27.39
CA GLU A 49 1.48 -3.17 27.91
C GLU A 49 2.06 -4.50 28.42
N GLU A 50 1.21 -5.38 28.97
CA GLU A 50 1.63 -6.70 29.40
C GLU A 50 2.02 -7.57 28.20
N PHE A 51 1.19 -7.59 27.15
CA PHE A 51 1.51 -8.31 25.91
C PHE A 51 2.85 -7.84 25.33
N ALA A 52 3.05 -6.52 25.23
CA ALA A 52 4.30 -5.92 24.79
C ALA A 52 5.52 -6.44 25.57
N LYS A 53 5.45 -6.44 26.92
CA LYS A 53 6.55 -6.93 27.77
C LYS A 53 6.82 -8.41 27.57
N GLN A 54 5.77 -9.22 27.48
CA GLN A 54 5.92 -10.66 27.24
C GLN A 54 6.52 -10.94 25.85
N THR A 55 6.17 -10.17 24.83
CA THR A 55 6.75 -10.33 23.48
C THR A 55 8.24 -10.01 23.50
N VAL A 56 8.71 -9.03 24.28
CA VAL A 56 10.16 -8.77 24.44
C VAL A 56 10.88 -10.00 25.02
N LEU A 57 10.32 -10.63 26.05
CA LEU A 57 10.90 -11.84 26.64
C LEU A 57 10.98 -12.99 25.63
N GLU A 58 9.94 -13.15 24.80
CA GLU A 58 9.94 -14.17 23.75
C GLU A 58 10.94 -13.85 22.63
N ILE A 59 11.12 -12.58 22.26
CA ILE A 59 12.15 -12.16 21.31
C ILE A 59 13.54 -12.51 21.85
N GLU A 60 13.84 -12.16 23.10
CA GLU A 60 15.11 -12.49 23.76
C GLU A 60 15.35 -14.01 23.78
N ARG A 61 14.32 -14.79 24.13
CA ARG A 61 14.39 -16.25 24.16
C ARG A 61 14.63 -16.83 22.76
N GLN A 62 13.88 -16.40 21.76
CA GLN A 62 13.96 -16.94 20.40
C GLN A 62 15.30 -16.60 19.73
N LEU A 63 15.87 -15.43 20.01
CA LEU A 63 17.23 -15.08 19.55
C LEU A 63 18.32 -16.01 20.10
N THR A 64 18.09 -16.76 21.18
CA THR A 64 19.07 -17.75 21.67
C THR A 64 19.11 -19.04 20.83
N ILE A 65 18.06 -19.31 20.05
CA ILE A 65 17.92 -20.55 19.26
C ILE A 65 17.90 -20.31 17.76
N LEU A 66 17.60 -19.08 17.32
CA LEU A 66 17.49 -18.73 15.92
C LEU A 66 18.89 -18.74 15.25
N PRO A 67 19.13 -19.55 14.20
CA PRO A 67 20.43 -19.58 13.52
C PRO A 67 20.86 -18.23 12.93
N THR A 68 19.89 -17.39 12.56
CA THR A 68 20.05 -16.05 12.00
C THR A 68 20.07 -14.95 13.07
N ALA A 69 20.18 -15.29 14.36
CA ALA A 69 20.10 -14.35 15.48
C ALA A 69 21.11 -13.19 15.43
N GLU A 70 22.27 -13.36 14.81
CA GLU A 70 23.22 -12.25 14.61
C GLU A 70 22.60 -11.12 13.78
N VAL A 71 21.94 -11.47 12.67
CA VAL A 71 21.29 -10.50 11.78
C VAL A 71 19.99 -10.00 12.41
N ALA A 72 19.11 -10.92 12.81
CA ALA A 72 17.80 -10.59 13.36
C ALA A 72 17.91 -9.78 14.66
N GLY A 73 18.83 -10.15 15.55
CA GLY A 73 19.08 -9.45 16.80
C GLY A 73 19.60 -8.04 16.56
N LYS A 74 20.48 -7.84 15.57
CA LYS A 74 20.98 -6.51 15.24
C LYS A 74 19.93 -5.62 14.59
N ALA A 75 19.12 -6.17 13.68
CA ALA A 75 17.99 -5.46 13.10
C ALA A 75 16.96 -5.06 14.18
N TRP A 76 16.66 -5.97 15.11
CA TRP A 76 15.79 -5.69 16.25
C TRP A 76 16.37 -4.61 17.19
N GLU A 77 17.66 -4.67 17.50
CA GLU A 77 18.33 -3.67 18.35
C GLU A 77 18.25 -2.26 17.73
N ASP A 78 18.52 -2.14 16.43
CA ASP A 78 18.64 -0.84 15.76
C ASP A 78 17.30 -0.28 15.27
N TYR A 79 16.35 -1.14 14.88
CA TYR A 79 15.10 -0.75 14.21
C TYR A 79 13.83 -1.37 14.80
N GLY A 80 13.96 -2.29 15.77
CA GLY A 80 12.83 -2.88 16.47
C GLY A 80 12.06 -1.84 17.28
N GLN A 81 10.73 -1.85 17.17
CA GLN A 81 9.88 -0.93 17.92
C GLN A 81 8.68 -1.66 18.50
N ILE A 82 8.28 -1.23 19.70
CA ILE A 82 6.99 -1.60 20.27
C ILE A 82 6.25 -0.30 20.58
N ILE A 83 5.05 -0.18 20.02
CA ILE A 83 4.16 0.95 20.22
C ILE A 83 2.92 0.45 20.94
N VAL A 84 2.67 1.03 22.11
CA VAL A 84 1.48 0.73 22.92
C VAL A 84 0.49 1.89 22.75
N CYS A 85 -0.71 1.57 22.29
CA CYS A 85 -1.82 2.48 22.06
C CYS A 85 -2.93 2.29 23.10
N ASP A 86 -3.79 3.29 23.26
CA ASP A 86 -4.92 3.26 24.18
C ASP A 86 -6.13 2.51 23.62
N SER A 87 -6.27 2.43 22.28
CA SER A 87 -7.42 1.77 21.64
C SER A 87 -7.11 1.21 20.24
N TYR A 88 -8.03 0.39 19.72
CA TYR A 88 -7.93 -0.12 18.34
C TYR A 88 -8.01 1.00 17.29
N GLU A 89 -8.79 2.06 17.55
CA GLU A 89 -8.87 3.24 16.68
C GLU A 89 -7.51 3.93 16.56
N GLU A 90 -6.80 4.09 17.68
CA GLU A 90 -5.45 4.66 17.67
C GLU A 90 -4.47 3.72 16.96
N MET A 91 -4.56 2.41 17.18
CA MET A 91 -3.76 1.43 16.45
C MET A 91 -3.96 1.54 14.93
N VAL A 92 -5.20 1.73 14.45
CA VAL A 92 -5.47 1.97 13.02
C VAL A 92 -4.79 3.25 12.54
N GLN A 93 -4.91 4.36 13.28
CA GLN A 93 -4.28 5.64 12.88
C GLN A 93 -2.76 5.54 12.82
N VAL A 94 -2.14 4.89 13.80
CA VAL A 94 -0.70 4.67 13.85
C VAL A 94 -0.26 3.74 12.72
N ALA A 95 -0.98 2.64 12.48
CA ALA A 95 -0.69 1.71 11.40
C ALA A 95 -0.75 2.38 10.02
N ASP A 96 -1.77 3.21 9.78
CA ASP A 96 -1.92 3.97 8.54
C ASP A 96 -0.84 5.07 8.37
N ASP A 97 -0.32 5.64 9.46
CA ASP A 97 0.81 6.57 9.35
C ASP A 97 2.15 5.85 9.09
N ILE A 98 2.35 4.68 9.69
CA ILE A 98 3.50 3.80 9.44
C ILE A 98 3.47 3.33 7.98
N ALA A 99 2.31 2.91 7.47
CA ALA A 99 2.11 2.48 6.09
C ALA A 99 3.12 1.41 5.65
N SER A 100 3.23 0.36 6.47
CA SER A 100 4.21 -0.71 6.32
C SER A 100 4.00 -1.55 5.04
N GLU A 101 5.10 -2.10 4.53
CA GLU A 101 5.12 -3.07 3.45
C GLU A 101 4.25 -4.30 3.79
N HIS A 102 4.54 -4.94 4.91
CA HIS A 102 3.76 -6.05 5.43
C HIS A 102 3.03 -5.64 6.72
N VAL A 103 1.74 -5.97 6.82
CA VAL A 103 0.93 -5.75 8.04
C VAL A 103 0.24 -7.05 8.44
N GLN A 104 0.55 -7.57 9.62
CA GLN A 104 -0.07 -8.75 10.20
C GLN A 104 -1.03 -8.33 11.31
N VAL A 105 -2.32 -8.68 11.20
CA VAL A 105 -3.35 -8.34 12.16
C VAL A 105 -3.76 -9.59 12.91
N MET A 106 -3.30 -9.71 14.16
CA MET A 106 -3.51 -10.82 15.06
C MET A 106 -4.28 -10.39 16.32
N THR A 107 -5.35 -9.61 16.12
CA THR A 107 -6.25 -9.15 17.18
C THR A 107 -7.47 -10.08 17.32
N GLU A 108 -8.30 -9.88 18.36
CA GLU A 108 -9.57 -10.60 18.52
C GLU A 108 -10.51 -10.45 17.31
N ASP A 109 -10.52 -9.25 16.71
CA ASP A 109 -11.29 -8.94 15.50
C ASP A 109 -10.39 -8.36 14.38
N PRO A 110 -9.78 -9.21 13.53
CA PRO A 110 -8.98 -8.75 12.41
C PRO A 110 -9.80 -8.01 11.34
N LYS A 111 -11.12 -8.26 11.27
CA LYS A 111 -11.98 -7.62 10.27
C LYS A 111 -12.14 -6.12 10.53
N TYR A 112 -12.13 -5.70 11.80
CA TYR A 112 -12.11 -4.29 12.15
C TYR A 112 -10.96 -3.54 11.44
N PHE A 113 -9.75 -4.09 11.45
CA PHE A 113 -8.60 -3.46 10.79
C PHE A 113 -8.72 -3.49 9.28
N LEU A 114 -9.20 -4.58 8.68
CA LEU A 114 -9.47 -4.65 7.24
C LEU A 114 -10.45 -3.56 6.78
N ASP A 115 -11.47 -3.28 7.58
CA ASP A 115 -12.51 -2.30 7.23
C ASP A 115 -12.08 -0.84 7.46
N ASN A 116 -11.07 -0.60 8.31
CA ASN A 116 -10.70 0.75 8.75
C ASN A 116 -9.29 1.21 8.34
N MET A 117 -8.38 0.30 7.98
CA MET A 117 -7.05 0.66 7.47
C MET A 117 -7.11 1.04 5.98
N THR A 118 -6.24 1.96 5.59
CA THR A 118 -6.14 2.46 4.21
C THR A 118 -4.75 2.37 3.60
N ASN A 119 -3.68 2.28 4.42
CA ASN A 119 -2.30 2.28 3.94
C ASN A 119 -1.54 1.03 4.40
N TYR A 120 -1.38 0.07 3.51
CA TYR A 120 -0.56 -1.14 3.71
C TYR A 120 -0.12 -1.72 2.36
N GLY A 121 1.04 -2.36 2.31
CA GLY A 121 1.47 -3.09 1.11
C GLY A 121 0.71 -4.40 0.93
N ALA A 122 0.76 -5.27 1.94
CA ALA A 122 -0.04 -6.48 2.05
C ALA A 122 -0.56 -6.66 3.49
N LEU A 123 -1.82 -7.11 3.60
CA LEU A 123 -2.50 -7.32 4.87
C LEU A 123 -2.73 -8.81 5.11
N PHE A 124 -2.28 -9.30 6.27
CA PHE A 124 -2.39 -10.69 6.70
C PHE A 124 -3.33 -10.73 7.90
N LEU A 125 -4.43 -11.49 7.81
CA LEU A 125 -5.52 -11.42 8.78
C LEU A 125 -5.62 -12.72 9.60
N GLY A 126 -5.61 -12.57 10.92
CA GLY A 126 -5.62 -13.68 11.88
C GLY A 126 -4.23 -14.28 12.09
N ARG A 127 -4.03 -14.88 13.27
CA ARG A 127 -2.77 -15.54 13.67
C ARG A 127 -2.36 -16.71 12.76
N GLU A 128 -3.31 -17.24 12.00
CA GLU A 128 -3.09 -18.33 11.05
C GLU A 128 -2.46 -17.86 9.74
N THR A 129 -2.35 -16.54 9.52
CA THR A 129 -1.90 -15.93 8.25
C THR A 129 -0.67 -15.05 8.50
N ASN A 130 0.50 -15.47 8.02
CA ASN A 130 1.77 -14.77 8.24
C ASN A 130 2.48 -14.39 6.94
N VAL A 131 3.48 -13.51 7.06
CA VAL A 131 4.31 -13.01 5.94
C VAL A 131 5.00 -14.14 5.18
N SER A 132 5.53 -15.15 5.88
CA SER A 132 6.20 -16.29 5.23
C SER A 132 5.28 -17.02 4.24
N TYR A 133 3.98 -17.11 4.51
CA TYR A 133 3.03 -17.71 3.56
C TYR A 133 2.80 -16.80 2.33
N GLY A 134 2.69 -15.48 2.56
CA GLY A 134 2.62 -14.45 1.52
C GLY A 134 3.80 -14.48 0.57
N ASP A 135 4.98 -14.62 1.14
CA ASP A 135 6.26 -14.62 0.43
C ASP A 135 6.47 -15.83 -0.46
N LYS A 136 5.86 -16.97 -0.12
CA LYS A 136 6.24 -18.26 -0.68
C LYS A 136 5.13 -18.99 -1.41
N CYS A 137 3.90 -19.02 -0.88
CA CYS A 137 2.96 -20.07 -1.28
C CYS A 137 1.47 -19.70 -1.34
N ILE A 138 1.02 -18.60 -0.74
CA ILE A 138 -0.43 -18.31 -0.67
C ILE A 138 -1.00 -17.69 -1.97
N GLY A 139 -0.13 -17.12 -2.81
CA GLY A 139 -0.47 -16.67 -4.18
C GLY A 139 -0.51 -15.16 -4.39
N THR A 140 -0.44 -14.34 -3.33
CA THR A 140 -0.22 -12.89 -3.44
C THR A 140 1.19 -12.59 -3.96
N ASN A 141 1.41 -11.36 -4.45
CA ASN A 141 2.73 -10.93 -4.89
C ASN A 141 3.49 -10.27 -3.73
N HIS A 142 4.73 -10.70 -3.48
CA HIS A 142 5.57 -10.17 -2.41
C HIS A 142 6.47 -8.99 -2.81
N THR A 143 6.38 -8.50 -4.06
CA THR A 143 7.03 -7.25 -4.46
C THR A 143 6.14 -6.09 -4.07
N LEU A 144 6.38 -5.55 -2.88
CA LEU A 144 5.51 -4.60 -2.20
C LEU A 144 6.18 -3.22 -2.01
N PRO A 145 5.38 -2.16 -1.83
CA PRO A 145 5.91 -0.83 -1.52
C PRO A 145 6.46 -0.77 -0.09
N THR A 146 7.66 -0.22 0.06
CA THR A 146 8.35 0.01 1.35
C THR A 146 8.50 1.51 1.63
N ASN A 147 8.94 1.89 2.84
CA ASN A 147 9.27 3.25 3.23
C ASN A 147 8.09 4.22 3.05
N LYS A 148 6.94 3.84 3.62
CA LYS A 148 5.65 4.56 3.52
C LYS A 148 5.08 4.70 2.11
N ALA A 149 5.63 4.03 1.10
CA ALA A 149 5.12 4.11 -0.27
C ALA A 149 3.71 3.51 -0.42
N ALA A 150 3.28 2.67 0.53
CA ALA A 150 1.91 2.16 0.61
C ALA A 150 0.85 3.29 0.69
N LYS A 151 1.24 4.52 1.07
CA LYS A 151 0.36 5.70 1.06
C LYS A 151 -0.06 6.17 -0.35
N TYR A 152 0.64 5.77 -1.40
CA TYR A 152 0.37 6.23 -2.78
C TYR A 152 0.50 5.16 -3.85
N THR A 153 0.95 3.96 -3.52
CA THR A 153 1.02 2.84 -4.47
C THR A 153 0.80 1.50 -3.78
N GLY A 154 0.35 0.51 -4.53
CA GLY A 154 0.24 -0.87 -4.07
C GLY A 154 1.33 -1.78 -4.62
N GLY A 155 1.28 -3.04 -4.19
CA GLY A 155 2.16 -4.10 -4.65
C GLY A 155 2.16 -4.33 -6.17
N LEU A 156 3.14 -5.09 -6.64
CA LEU A 156 3.22 -5.53 -8.01
C LEU A 156 2.00 -6.40 -8.36
N TRP A 157 1.34 -6.07 -9.47
CA TRP A 157 0.20 -6.82 -9.99
C TRP A 157 0.19 -6.77 -11.51
N VAL A 158 -0.68 -7.57 -12.14
CA VAL A 158 -0.73 -7.70 -13.61
C VAL A 158 -0.86 -6.37 -14.35
N GLY A 159 -1.55 -5.37 -13.77
CA GLY A 159 -1.69 -4.05 -14.37
C GLY A 159 -0.40 -3.24 -14.47
N LYS A 160 0.64 -3.55 -13.67
CA LYS A 160 1.96 -2.92 -13.82
C LYS A 160 2.70 -3.37 -15.09
N PHE A 161 2.25 -4.46 -15.72
CA PHE A 161 2.79 -4.98 -16.99
C PHE A 161 1.94 -4.57 -18.20
N ILE A 162 0.86 -3.83 -17.99
CA ILE A 162 -0.05 -3.40 -19.05
C ILE A 162 0.23 -1.94 -19.40
N LYS A 163 0.25 -1.64 -20.71
CA LYS A 163 0.20 -0.26 -21.21
C LYS A 163 -1.21 0.06 -21.68
N THR A 164 -1.90 0.94 -20.96
CA THR A 164 -3.25 1.39 -21.33
C THR A 164 -3.18 2.49 -22.39
N CYS A 165 -3.46 2.14 -23.65
CA CYS A 165 -3.64 3.12 -24.73
C CYS A 165 -5.10 3.55 -24.83
N THR A 166 -5.37 4.86 -24.92
CA THR A 166 -6.71 5.40 -25.19
C THR A 166 -6.85 5.79 -26.66
N TYR A 167 -8.02 5.57 -27.26
CA TYR A 167 -8.37 6.09 -28.57
C TYR A 167 -9.73 6.77 -28.52
N GLN A 168 -9.97 7.70 -29.45
CA GLN A 168 -11.20 8.48 -29.51
C GLN A 168 -11.67 8.53 -30.97
N ARG A 169 -12.98 8.45 -31.18
CA ARG A 169 -13.61 8.72 -32.48
C ARG A 169 -14.85 9.57 -32.24
N ALA A 170 -14.99 10.65 -32.99
CA ALA A 170 -16.17 11.49 -32.98
C ALA A 170 -16.92 11.33 -34.31
N THR A 171 -18.25 11.35 -34.26
CA THR A 171 -19.08 11.64 -35.43
C THR A 171 -19.04 13.14 -35.71
N GLU A 172 -19.53 13.54 -36.88
CA GLU A 172 -19.64 14.97 -37.24
C GLU A 172 -20.55 15.73 -36.26
N GLU A 173 -21.70 15.14 -35.90
CA GLU A 173 -22.63 15.70 -34.91
C GLU A 173 -21.96 15.88 -33.53
N ALA A 174 -21.22 14.89 -33.04
CA ALA A 174 -20.49 15.00 -31.78
C ALA A 174 -19.39 16.07 -31.87
N SER A 175 -18.73 16.20 -33.03
CA SER A 175 -17.72 17.23 -33.27
C SER A 175 -18.32 18.64 -33.24
N LEU A 176 -19.58 18.84 -33.62
CA LEU A 176 -20.27 20.12 -33.46
C LEU A 176 -20.46 20.45 -32.00
N LYS A 177 -21.08 19.53 -31.25
CA LYS A 177 -21.39 19.73 -29.84
C LYS A 177 -20.12 20.00 -29.02
N VAL A 178 -19.11 19.13 -29.12
CA VAL A 178 -17.85 19.28 -28.37
C VAL A 178 -17.04 20.48 -28.87
N GLY A 179 -17.02 20.72 -30.18
CA GLY A 179 -16.29 21.84 -30.77
C GLY A 179 -16.76 23.21 -30.28
N GLU A 180 -18.07 23.40 -30.10
CA GLU A 180 -18.61 24.66 -29.56
C GLU A 180 -18.18 24.92 -28.11
N TYR A 181 -18.11 23.89 -27.27
CA TYR A 181 -17.55 24.02 -25.91
C TYR A 181 -16.04 24.31 -25.95
N CYS A 182 -15.30 23.54 -26.75
CA CYS A 182 -13.86 23.65 -26.89
C CYS A 182 -13.45 25.06 -27.35
N SER A 183 -14.15 25.64 -28.33
CA SER A 183 -13.90 27.00 -28.82
C SER A 183 -13.98 28.06 -27.70
N ARG A 184 -14.98 27.97 -26.82
CA ARG A 184 -15.14 28.91 -25.71
C ARG A 184 -14.06 28.71 -24.65
N LEU A 185 -13.72 27.46 -24.32
CA LEU A 185 -12.64 27.15 -23.37
C LEU A 185 -11.29 27.67 -23.89
N CYS A 186 -10.94 27.37 -25.14
CA CYS A 186 -9.69 27.84 -25.73
C CYS A 186 -9.60 29.36 -25.83
N ALA A 187 -10.74 30.07 -25.95
CA ALA A 187 -10.75 31.53 -25.92
C ALA A 187 -10.41 32.08 -24.52
N LEU A 188 -10.90 31.44 -23.45
CA LEU A 188 -10.59 31.80 -22.06
C LEU A 188 -9.12 31.48 -21.70
N GLU A 189 -8.58 30.40 -22.24
CA GLU A 189 -7.18 29.99 -22.03
C GLU A 189 -6.18 30.75 -22.91
N GLY A 190 -6.64 31.55 -23.88
CA GLY A 190 -5.77 32.27 -24.81
C GLY A 190 -5.13 31.40 -25.91
N PHE A 191 -5.61 30.17 -26.13
CA PHE A 191 -5.08 29.24 -27.13
C PHE A 191 -5.76 29.37 -28.50
N ALA A 192 -5.43 30.43 -29.24
CA ALA A 192 -6.04 30.73 -30.54
C ALA A 192 -5.93 29.59 -31.57
N GLY A 193 -4.82 28.85 -31.61
CA GLY A 193 -4.65 27.70 -32.51
C GLY A 193 -5.56 26.52 -32.17
N HIS A 194 -5.71 26.18 -30.88
CA HIS A 194 -6.62 25.12 -30.44
C HIS A 194 -8.08 25.52 -30.67
N LYS A 195 -8.40 26.80 -30.41
CA LYS A 195 -9.70 27.39 -30.73
C LYS A 195 -10.05 27.19 -32.19
N GLU A 196 -9.14 27.52 -33.11
CA GLU A 196 -9.40 27.39 -34.55
C GLU A 196 -9.53 25.93 -35.00
N GLN A 197 -8.83 24.97 -34.37
CA GLN A 197 -9.05 23.54 -34.62
C GLN A 197 -10.50 23.11 -34.32
N ALA A 198 -11.10 23.65 -33.26
CA ALA A 198 -12.51 23.43 -32.93
C ALA A 198 -13.43 24.21 -33.89
N ASP A 199 -13.17 25.50 -34.09
CA ASP A 199 -14.02 26.38 -34.89
C ASP A 199 -14.13 25.92 -36.34
N ILE A 200 -13.03 25.47 -36.98
CA ILE A 200 -13.09 25.02 -38.38
C ILE A 200 -14.00 23.81 -38.56
N ARG A 201 -14.04 22.90 -37.58
CA ARG A 201 -14.93 21.73 -37.59
C ARG A 201 -16.37 22.15 -37.32
N VAL A 202 -16.60 23.03 -36.34
CA VAL A 202 -17.92 23.62 -36.10
C VAL A 202 -18.45 24.28 -37.36
N ARG A 203 -17.66 25.12 -38.02
CA ARG A 203 -18.06 25.82 -39.25
C ARG A 203 -18.32 24.87 -40.42
N ARG A 204 -17.57 23.78 -40.56
CA ARG A 204 -17.74 22.81 -41.66
C ARG A 204 -18.97 21.92 -41.46
N TYR A 205 -19.08 21.25 -40.32
CA TYR A 205 -20.14 20.28 -40.08
C TYR A 205 -21.51 20.96 -39.85
N LYS A 206 -21.54 22.22 -39.38
CA LYS A 206 -22.79 22.96 -39.15
C LYS A 206 -23.46 23.35 -40.45
N LYS A 207 -22.67 23.62 -41.50
CA LYS A 207 -23.19 23.90 -42.85
C LYS A 207 -23.80 22.65 -43.48
N GLN A 208 -23.15 21.50 -43.34
CA GLN A 208 -23.65 20.22 -43.86
C GLN A 208 -24.98 19.80 -43.20
N SER A 209 -25.16 20.05 -41.90
CA SER A 209 -26.44 19.80 -41.22
C SER A 209 -27.58 20.74 -41.62
N GLN A 210 -27.30 21.85 -42.31
CA GLN A 210 -28.33 22.79 -42.80
C GLN A 210 -28.72 22.51 -44.26
N GLU A 211 -27.94 21.69 -44.97
CA GLU A 211 -28.14 21.33 -46.38
C GLU A 211 -28.77 19.93 -46.57
N ALA A 212 -28.87 19.14 -45.50
CA ALA A 212 -29.50 17.81 -45.43
C ALA A 212 -30.90 17.88 -44.82
#